data_AF-A0A355BI24-F1
#
_entry.id   AF-A0A355BI24-F1
#
_cell.length_a   1.000
_cell.length_b   1.000
_cell.length_c   1.000
_cell.angle_alpha   90.00
_cell.angle_beta   90.00
_cell.angle_gamma   90.00
#
_symmetry.space_group_name_H-M   'P 1'
#
loop_
_entity.id
_entity.type
_entity.pdbx_description
1 polymer ?
#
loop_
_entity_poly.entity_id
_entity_poly.type
_entity_poly.pdbx_seq_one_letter_code
_entity_poly.pdbx_strand_id
1 'polypeptide(L)'
;MCLVLFSSGSAGQLLSLLAWGGLLLYTQQVATATLQGLGKPALPLLASFAGMVISGCLLFVLIPTWQMQGVAVGLICGWATTGALSLFLVQRHLPFMHQFWPHLLRTTCAAGLCGLAAHNIFLHCLANSGQVFSSLVCAGLGAAITYLVAAGYTISRQFARE
;
A
#
# COMPACT_ATOMS: atom_id res chain seq x y z
N MET A 1 -10.77 0.99 17.55
CA MET A 1 -9.42 0.57 17.11
C MET A 1 -8.37 1.62 17.45
N CYS A 2 -8.35 2.80 16.80
CA CYS A 2 -7.29 3.80 17.00
C CYS A 2 -7.16 4.32 18.45
N LEU A 3 -8.27 4.45 19.17
CA LEU A 3 -8.27 4.86 20.58
C LEU A 3 -7.66 3.80 21.51
N VAL A 4 -7.84 2.51 21.18
CA VAL A 4 -7.27 1.37 21.93
C VAL A 4 -5.79 1.16 21.61
N LEU A 5 -5.38 1.37 20.35
CA LEU A 5 -3.99 1.15 19.90
C LEU A 5 -3.07 2.34 20.10
N PHE A 6 -3.57 3.56 19.87
CA PHE A 6 -2.74 4.76 19.83
C PHE A 6 -3.06 5.76 20.95
N SER A 7 -3.98 5.41 21.87
CA SER A 7 -4.40 6.24 23.01
C SER A 7 -4.76 7.69 22.62
N SER A 8 -5.10 7.92 21.34
CA SER A 8 -5.34 9.24 20.77
C SER A 8 -6.35 9.12 19.62
N GLY A 9 -7.41 9.94 19.69
CA GLY A 9 -8.45 9.97 18.65
C GLY A 9 -7.95 10.51 17.31
N SER A 10 -6.93 11.37 17.33
CA SER A 10 -6.33 12.01 16.15
C SER A 10 -5.50 11.05 15.30
N ALA A 11 -5.03 9.92 15.84
CA ALA A 11 -4.26 8.92 15.09
C ALA A 11 -5.05 8.32 13.93
N GLY A 12 -6.37 8.17 14.07
CA GLY A 12 -7.22 7.61 13.02
C GLY A 12 -7.27 8.45 11.76
N GLN A 13 -7.35 9.78 11.90
CA GLN A 13 -7.34 10.71 10.77
C GLN A 13 -5.98 10.71 10.06
N LEU A 14 -4.89 10.62 10.82
CA LEU A 14 -3.54 10.55 10.24
C LEU A 14 -3.33 9.25 9.47
N LEU A 15 -3.76 8.11 10.02
CA LEU A 15 -3.72 6.81 9.36
C LEU A 15 -4.54 6.77 8.07
N SER A 16 -5.72 7.40 8.06
CA SER A 16 -6.53 7.55 6.85
C SER A 16 -5.79 8.32 5.75
N LEU A 17 -5.08 9.38 6.10
CA LEU A 17 -4.28 10.16 5.14
C LEU A 17 -3.09 9.34 4.62
N LEU A 18 -2.38 8.65 5.51
CA LEU A 18 -1.25 7.78 5.17
C LEU A 18 -1.66 6.57 4.35
N ALA A 19 -2.88 6.06 4.47
CA ALA A 19 -3.38 4.96 3.66
C ALA A 19 -3.34 5.30 2.16
N TRP A 20 -3.64 6.55 1.79
CA TRP A 20 -3.47 7.04 0.42
C TRP A 20 -2.00 7.05 -0.01
N GLY A 21 -1.10 7.45 0.89
CA GLY A 21 0.34 7.36 0.66
C GLY A 21 0.85 5.93 0.51
N GLY A 22 0.23 4.97 1.20
CA GLY A 22 0.57 3.56 1.14
C GLY A 22 0.50 3.00 -0.29
N LEU A 23 -0.52 3.38 -1.07
CA LEU A 23 -0.63 2.95 -2.48
C LEU A 23 0.59 3.38 -3.32
N LEU A 24 1.05 4.61 -3.12
CA LEU A 24 2.23 5.15 -3.81
C LEU A 24 3.50 4.44 -3.34
N LEU A 25 3.62 4.22 -2.02
CA LEU A 25 4.75 3.51 -1.42
C LEU A 25 4.89 2.08 -1.94
N TYR A 26 3.79 1.32 -2.01
CA TYR A 26 3.81 -0.04 -2.55
C TYR A 26 4.21 -0.05 -4.02
N THR A 27 3.67 0.89 -4.81
CA THR A 27 4.04 1.03 -6.22
C THR A 27 5.54 1.31 -6.38
N GLN A 28 6.09 2.20 -5.55
CA GLN A 28 7.51 2.48 -5.49
C GLN A 28 8.33 1.24 -5.10
N GLN A 29 7.91 0.50 -4.07
CA GLN A 29 8.62 -0.71 -3.63
C GLN A 29 8.72 -1.76 -4.73
N VAL A 30 7.63 -2.01 -5.45
CA VAL A 30 7.65 -3.00 -6.55
C VAL A 30 8.54 -2.53 -7.70
N ALA A 31 8.44 -1.25 -8.10
CA ALA A 31 9.28 -0.70 -9.17
C ALA A 31 10.78 -0.74 -8.82
N THR A 32 11.13 -0.39 -7.58
CA THR A 32 12.51 -0.42 -7.09
C THR A 32 13.04 -1.84 -6.94
N ALA A 33 12.24 -2.79 -6.45
CA ALA A 33 12.60 -4.21 -6.41
C ALA A 33 12.82 -4.78 -7.82
N THR A 34 12.01 -4.38 -8.80
CA THR A 34 12.15 -4.81 -10.22
C THR A 34 13.48 -4.33 -10.81
N LEU A 35 13.84 -3.06 -10.61
CA LEU A 35 15.12 -2.51 -11.08
C LEU A 35 16.33 -3.15 -10.37
N GLN A 36 16.20 -3.48 -9.09
CA GLN A 36 17.23 -4.22 -8.35
C GLN A 36 17.40 -5.63 -8.90
N GLY A 37 16.30 -6.33 -9.22
CA GLY A 37 16.33 -7.65 -9.87
C GLY A 37 16.98 -7.64 -11.26
N LEU A 38 16.97 -6.51 -11.96
CA LEU A 38 17.63 -6.30 -13.25
C LEU A 38 19.13 -5.93 -13.15
N GLY A 39 19.71 -5.96 -11.94
CA GLY A 39 21.12 -5.62 -11.73
C GLY A 39 21.42 -4.12 -11.80
N LYS A 40 20.40 -3.26 -11.69
CA LYS A 40 20.56 -1.79 -11.71
C LYS A 40 20.12 -1.14 -10.38
N PRO A 41 20.66 -1.53 -9.22
CA PRO A 41 20.24 -1.02 -7.91
C PRO A 41 20.56 0.47 -7.70
N ALA A 42 21.54 1.02 -8.43
CA ALA A 42 21.92 2.44 -8.32
C ALA A 42 20.81 3.39 -8.80
N LEU A 43 20.00 2.98 -9.78
CA LEU A 43 18.92 3.81 -10.33
C LEU A 43 17.79 4.07 -9.32
N PRO A 44 17.21 3.05 -8.64
CA PRO A 44 16.34 3.22 -7.48
C PRO A 44 16.91 4.08 -6.36
N LEU A 45 18.22 3.95 -6.11
CA LEU A 45 18.90 4.66 -5.04
C LEU A 45 18.91 6.17 -5.31
N LEU A 46 19.23 6.55 -6.55
CA LEU A 46 19.22 7.95 -6.98
C LEU A 46 17.80 8.54 -6.97
N ALA A 47 16.80 7.76 -7.39
CA ALA A 47 15.40 8.17 -7.32
C ALA A 47 14.92 8.38 -5.87
N SER A 48 15.31 7.48 -4.97
CA SER A 48 14.96 7.56 -3.54
C SER A 48 15.67 8.72 -2.86
N PHE A 49 16.90 9.02 -3.27
CA PHE A 49 17.62 10.19 -2.79
C PHE A 49 16.91 11.50 -3.22
N ALA A 50 16.47 11.59 -4.47
CA ALA A 50 15.70 12.75 -4.94
C ALA A 50 14.40 12.93 -4.14
N GLY A 51 13.66 11.86 -3.90
CA GLY A 51 12.44 11.93 -3.08
C GLY A 51 12.71 12.22 -1.60
N MET A 52 13.84 11.79 -1.05
CA MET A 52 14.29 12.14 0.31
C MET A 52 14.58 13.63 0.43
N VAL A 53 15.24 14.24 -0.57
CA VAL A 53 15.49 15.69 -0.58
C VAL A 53 14.18 16.46 -0.63
N ILE A 54 13.26 16.07 -1.52
CA ILE A 54 11.96 16.74 -1.65
C ILE A 54 11.13 16.60 -0.37
N SER A 55 10.99 15.38 0.15
CA SER A 55 10.26 15.15 1.41
C SER A 55 10.92 15.87 2.58
N GLY A 56 12.26 15.86 2.69
CA GLY A 56 12.99 16.59 3.72
C GLY A 56 12.73 18.10 3.68
N CYS A 57 12.75 18.71 2.49
CA CYS A 57 12.39 20.12 2.32
C CYS A 57 10.93 20.39 2.72
N LEU A 58 9.98 19.55 2.29
CA LEU A 58 8.58 19.71 2.68
C LEU A 58 8.37 19.53 4.19
N LEU A 59 9.05 18.58 4.82
CA LEU A 59 8.95 18.37 6.26
C LEU A 59 9.40 19.63 7.01
N PHE A 60 10.52 20.24 6.61
CA PHE A 60 11.00 21.47 7.24
C PHE A 60 9.98 22.62 7.19
N VAL A 61 9.20 22.73 6.10
CA VAL A 61 8.20 23.80 5.91
C VAL A 61 6.84 23.45 6.54
N LEU A 62 6.41 22.19 6.47
CA LEU A 62 5.07 21.77 6.86
C LEU A 62 4.96 21.36 8.34
N ILE A 63 6.05 20.93 8.98
CA ILE A 63 6.05 20.61 10.42
C ILE A 63 5.62 21.82 11.28
N PRO A 64 6.15 23.04 11.11
CA PRO A 64 5.78 24.17 11.97
C PRO A 64 4.34 24.65 11.76
N THR A 65 3.72 24.34 10.63
CA THR A 65 2.38 24.83 10.25
C THR A 65 1.27 23.81 10.49
N TRP A 66 1.50 22.53 10.15
CA TRP A 66 0.49 21.46 10.20
C TRP A 66 0.88 20.28 11.11
N GLN A 67 2.01 20.39 11.84
CA GLN A 67 2.51 19.38 12.78
C GLN A 67 2.49 17.96 12.18
N MET A 68 1.65 17.07 12.71
CA MET A 68 1.52 15.67 12.29
C MET A 68 0.96 15.51 10.88
N GLN A 69 -0.04 16.32 10.50
CA GLN A 69 -0.59 16.27 9.14
C GLN A 69 0.44 16.72 8.11
N GLY A 70 1.27 17.69 8.49
CA GLY A 70 2.38 18.17 7.67
C GLY A 70 3.41 17.08 7.36
N VAL A 71 3.73 16.23 8.35
CA VAL A 71 4.61 15.08 8.15
C VAL A 71 4.01 14.08 7.15
N ALA A 72 2.73 13.76 7.29
CA ALA A 72 2.06 12.81 6.39
C ALA A 72 2.05 13.30 4.93
N VAL A 73 1.76 14.58 4.69
CA VAL A 73 1.79 15.16 3.33
C VAL A 73 3.20 15.14 2.76
N GLY A 74 4.22 15.50 3.56
CA GLY A 74 5.61 15.46 3.13
C GLY A 74 6.07 14.06 2.71
N LEU A 75 5.65 13.02 3.46
CA LEU A 75 5.92 11.62 3.11
C LEU A 75 5.21 11.20 1.82
N ILE A 76 3.94 11.55 1.65
CA ILE A 76 3.16 11.26 0.43
C ILE A 76 3.86 11.87 -0.79
N CYS A 77 4.32 13.12 -0.70
CA CYS A 77 5.06 13.78 -1.78
C CYS A 77 6.41 13.09 -2.07
N GLY A 78 7.12 12.66 -1.02
CA GLY A 78 8.37 11.89 -1.18
C GLY A 78 8.17 10.56 -1.89
N TRP A 79 7.13 9.81 -1.51
CA TRP A 79 6.78 8.54 -2.16
C TRP A 79 6.24 8.74 -3.58
N ALA A 80 5.46 9.80 -3.80
CA ALA A 80 4.97 10.16 -5.14
C ALA A 80 6.14 10.43 -6.10
N THR A 81 7.10 11.26 -5.68
CA THR A 81 8.25 11.64 -6.50
C THR A 81 9.18 10.46 -6.76
N THR A 82 9.54 9.71 -5.71
CA THR A 82 10.38 8.51 -5.85
C THR A 82 9.70 7.43 -6.70
N GLY A 83 8.41 7.20 -6.47
CA GLY A 83 7.60 6.23 -7.20
C GLY A 83 7.48 6.59 -8.69
N ALA A 84 7.20 7.86 -9.01
CA ALA A 84 7.13 8.34 -10.39
C ALA A 84 8.46 8.16 -11.13
N LEU A 85 9.58 8.53 -10.50
CA LEU A 85 10.90 8.40 -11.11
C LEU A 85 11.30 6.93 -11.31
N SER A 86 11.02 6.08 -10.31
CA SER A 86 11.30 4.64 -10.39
C SER A 86 10.45 3.96 -11.45
N LEU A 87 9.17 4.31 -11.58
CA LEU A 87 8.30 3.80 -12.64
C LEU A 87 8.76 4.23 -14.03
N PHE A 88 9.15 5.50 -14.20
CA PHE A 88 9.69 5.99 -15.46
C PHE A 88 10.96 5.23 -15.88
N LEU A 89 11.86 4.98 -14.92
CA LEU A 89 13.06 4.18 -15.14
C LEU A 89 12.74 2.73 -15.50
N VAL A 90 11.74 2.11 -14.87
CA VAL A 90 11.25 0.77 -15.23
C VAL A 90 10.72 0.78 -16.67
N GLN A 91 9.83 1.71 -17.03
CA GLN A 91 9.27 1.79 -18.38
C GLN A 91 10.34 1.98 -19.46
N ARG A 92 11.39 2.74 -19.16
CA ARG A 92 12.52 2.93 -20.09
C ARG A 92 13.36 1.67 -20.28
N HIS A 93 13.43 0.80 -19.28
CA HIS A 93 14.28 -0.39 -19.29
C HIS A 93 13.53 -1.70 -19.58
N LEU A 94 12.20 -1.71 -19.48
CA LEU A 94 11.36 -2.85 -19.83
C LEU A 94 10.37 -2.48 -20.96
N PRO A 95 10.56 -2.99 -22.19
CA PRO A 95 9.65 -2.74 -23.30
C PRO A 95 8.28 -3.46 -23.18
N PHE A 96 8.07 -4.33 -22.19
CA PHE A 96 6.90 -5.20 -22.08
C PHE A 96 5.72 -4.66 -21.22
N MET A 97 5.72 -3.38 -20.87
CA MET A 97 4.69 -2.81 -19.98
C MET A 97 3.26 -2.86 -20.52
N HIS A 98 3.05 -3.07 -21.82
CA HIS A 98 1.70 -3.14 -22.39
C HIS A 98 0.92 -4.40 -21.97
N GLN A 99 1.61 -5.48 -21.60
CA GLN A 99 0.98 -6.75 -21.19
C GLN A 99 0.49 -6.74 -19.73
N PHE A 100 0.80 -5.68 -18.97
CA PHE A 100 0.44 -5.52 -17.55
C PHE A 100 -0.99 -5.04 -17.32
N TRP A 101 -1.63 -4.43 -18.31
CA TRP A 101 -2.97 -3.84 -18.18
C TRP A 101 -4.07 -4.82 -17.69
N PRO A 102 -4.20 -6.04 -18.25
CA PRO A 102 -5.19 -6.99 -17.76
C PRO A 102 -4.87 -7.53 -16.36
N HIS A 103 -3.60 -7.59 -15.97
CA HIS A 103 -3.19 -8.03 -14.64
C HIS A 103 -3.49 -6.95 -13.58
N LEU A 104 -3.22 -5.69 -13.90
CA LEU A 104 -3.52 -4.56 -13.03
C LEU A 104 -5.01 -4.53 -12.69
N LEU A 105 -5.88 -4.58 -13.70
CA LEU A 105 -7.34 -4.56 -13.52
C LEU A 105 -7.82 -5.71 -12.61
N ARG A 106 -7.26 -6.92 -12.79
CA ARG A 106 -7.61 -8.08 -11.95
C ARG A 106 -7.20 -7.88 -10.49
N THR A 107 -6.00 -7.33 -10.25
CA THR A 107 -5.52 -7.05 -8.89
C THR A 107 -6.31 -5.93 -8.19
N THR A 108 -6.68 -4.87 -8.92
CA THR A 108 -7.48 -3.78 -8.36
C THR A 108 -8.89 -4.26 -8.01
N CYS A 109 -9.51 -5.06 -8.87
CA CYS A 109 -10.82 -5.66 -8.59
C CYS A 109 -10.77 -6.60 -7.38
N ALA A 110 -9.75 -7.45 -7.27
CA ALA A 110 -9.59 -8.36 -6.13
C ALA A 110 -9.38 -7.60 -4.82
N ALA A 111 -8.52 -6.58 -4.82
CA ALA A 111 -8.28 -5.74 -3.64
C ALA A 111 -9.56 -4.98 -3.22
N GLY A 112 -10.32 -4.45 -4.19
CA GLY A 112 -11.60 -3.79 -3.93
C GLY A 112 -12.63 -4.73 -3.30
N LEU A 113 -12.75 -5.96 -3.80
CA LEU A 113 -13.65 -6.97 -3.23
C LEU A 113 -13.26 -7.37 -1.81
N CYS A 114 -11.96 -7.57 -1.55
CA CYS A 114 -11.47 -7.85 -0.19
C CYS A 114 -11.75 -6.69 0.77
N GLY A 115 -11.57 -5.44 0.33
CA GLY A 115 -11.88 -4.25 1.12
C GLY A 115 -13.37 -4.13 1.46
N LEU A 116 -14.25 -4.38 0.47
CA LEU A 116 -15.71 -4.42 0.66
C LEU A 116 -16.14 -5.52 1.63
N ALA A 117 -15.59 -6.72 1.49
CA ALA A 117 -15.89 -7.84 2.40
C ALA A 117 -15.48 -7.50 3.84
N ALA A 118 -14.26 -6.95 4.03
CA ALA A 118 -13.78 -6.54 5.34
C ALA A 118 -14.64 -5.45 5.98
N HIS A 119 -15.13 -4.49 5.19
CA HIS A 119 -16.03 -3.44 5.69
C HIS A 119 -17.36 -4.01 6.19
N ASN A 120 -17.98 -4.92 5.43
CA ASN A 120 -19.23 -5.56 5.81
C ASN A 120 -19.10 -6.43 7.08
N ILE A 121 -17.97 -7.15 7.21
CA ILE A 121 -17.63 -7.93 8.41
C ILE A 121 -17.47 -7.02 9.63
N PHE A 122 -16.80 -5.88 9.46
CA PHE A 122 -16.60 -4.91 10.54
C PHE A 122 -17.93 -4.33 11.05
N LEU A 123 -18.84 -3.96 10.14
CA LEU A 123 -20.17 -3.44 10.51
C LEU A 123 -21.04 -4.51 11.22
N HIS A 124 -21.04 -5.75 10.74
CA HIS A 124 -21.79 -6.84 11.37
C HIS A 124 -21.22 -7.21 12.75
N CYS A 125 -19.89 -7.19 12.92
CA CYS A 125 -19.27 -7.41 14.23
C CYS A 125 -19.56 -6.27 15.22
N LEU A 126 -19.56 -5.01 14.76
CA LEU A 126 -19.86 -3.86 15.61
C LEU A 126 -21.32 -3.86 16.08
N ALA A 127 -22.24 -4.32 15.23
CA ALA A 127 -23.67 -4.43 15.55
C ALA A 127 -23.98 -5.52 16.59
N ASN A 128 -23.17 -6.59 16.67
CA ASN A 128 -23.48 -7.77 17.48
C ASN A 128 -22.60 -7.92 18.74
N SER A 129 -21.46 -7.22 18.86
CA SER A 129 -20.58 -7.37 20.03
C SER A 129 -19.69 -6.14 20.27
N GLY A 130 -19.89 -5.49 21.42
CA GLY A 130 -19.06 -4.36 21.90
C GLY A 130 -17.61 -4.70 22.28
N GLN A 131 -17.10 -5.88 21.90
CA GLN A 131 -15.75 -6.33 22.22
C GLN A 131 -14.82 -6.27 21.00
N VAL A 132 -13.97 -5.24 20.99
CA VAL A 132 -12.97 -4.92 19.96
C VAL A 132 -12.02 -6.09 19.66
N PHE A 133 -11.81 -6.99 20.63
CA PHE A 133 -10.94 -8.17 20.50
C PHE A 133 -11.50 -9.21 19.52
N SER A 134 -12.83 -9.43 19.53
CA SER A 134 -13.49 -10.38 18.62
C SER A 134 -13.43 -9.90 17.16
N SER A 135 -13.56 -8.58 16.92
CA SER A 135 -13.45 -8.01 15.58
C SER A 135 -12.05 -8.11 14.98
N LEU A 136 -10.99 -8.00 15.81
CA LEU A 136 -9.60 -8.20 15.38
C LEU A 136 -9.33 -9.65 14.97
N VAL A 137 -9.81 -10.61 15.77
CA VAL A 137 -9.65 -12.04 15.48
C VAL A 137 -10.44 -12.44 14.24
N CYS A 138 -11.69 -11.99 14.08
CA CYS A 138 -12.48 -12.25 12.88
C CYS A 138 -11.89 -11.62 11.62
N ALA A 139 -11.38 -10.38 11.68
CA ALA A 139 -10.73 -9.75 10.54
C ALA A 139 -9.43 -10.47 10.15
N GLY A 140 -8.63 -10.89 11.14
CA GLY A 140 -7.40 -11.66 10.92
C GLY A 140 -7.66 -13.04 10.30
N LEU A 141 -8.65 -13.78 10.81
CA LEU A 141 -9.05 -15.07 10.25
C LEU A 141 -9.67 -14.92 8.86
N GLY A 142 -10.48 -13.89 8.63
CA GLY A 142 -11.08 -13.61 7.32
C GLY A 142 -10.03 -13.29 6.25
N ALA A 143 -9.01 -12.50 6.60
CA ALA A 143 -7.88 -12.22 5.72
C ALA A 143 -7.05 -13.49 5.43
N ALA A 144 -6.81 -14.34 6.44
CA ALA A 144 -6.07 -15.59 6.26
C ALA A 144 -6.81 -16.58 5.35
N ILE A 145 -8.12 -16.74 5.52
CA ILE A 145 -8.95 -17.65 4.72
C ILE A 145 -9.01 -17.17 3.27
N THR A 146 -9.23 -15.87 3.03
CA THR A 146 -9.27 -15.32 1.67
C THR A 146 -7.92 -15.45 0.96
N TYR A 147 -6.81 -15.28 1.69
CA TYR A 147 -5.47 -15.49 1.15
C TYR A 147 -5.21 -16.96 0.79
N LEU A 148 -5.61 -17.91 1.65
CA LEU A 148 -5.47 -19.35 1.39
C LEU A 148 -6.32 -19.82 0.20
N VAL A 149 -7.54 -19.32 0.07
CA VAL A 149 -8.40 -19.60 -1.09
C VAL A 149 -7.77 -19.04 -2.36
N ALA A 150 -7.32 -17.78 -2.35
CA ALA A 150 -6.66 -17.18 -3.51
C ALA A 150 -5.39 -17.94 -3.92
N ALA A 151 -4.56 -18.34 -2.94
CA ALA A 151 -3.35 -19.13 -3.17
C ALA A 151 -3.66 -20.53 -3.74
N GLY A 152 -4.69 -21.21 -3.20
CA GLY A 152 -5.14 -22.51 -3.71
C GLY A 152 -5.66 -22.45 -5.15
N TYR A 153 -6.40 -21.39 -5.50
CA TYR A 153 -6.88 -21.16 -6.87
C TYR A 153 -5.76 -20.87 -7.88
N THR A 154 -4.66 -20.23 -7.45
CA THR A 154 -3.51 -20.01 -8.32
C THR A 154 -2.72 -21.30 -8.59
N ILE A 155 -2.58 -22.16 -7.57
CA ILE A 155 -1.86 -23.44 -7.69
C ILE A 155 -2.61 -24.41 -8.61
N SER A 156 -3.94 -24.52 -8.48
CA SER A 156 -4.73 -25.43 -9.32
C SER A 156 -4.72 -25.06 -10.81
N ARG A 157 -4.59 -23.76 -11.14
CA ARG A 157 -4.47 -23.30 -12.53
C ARG A 157 -3.09 -23.50 -13.15
N GLN A 158 -2.03 -23.57 -12.34
CA GLN A 158 -0.70 -23.92 -12.86
C GLN A 158 -0.63 -25.41 -13.19
N PHE A 159 -1.20 -26.26 -12.33
CA PHE A 159 -1.27 -27.70 -12.56
C PHE A 159 -2.18 -28.10 -13.73
N ALA A 160 -3.19 -27.28 -14.08
CA ALA A 160 -4.08 -27.52 -15.22
C ALA A 160 -3.51 -27.04 -16.57
N ARG A 161 -2.29 -26.48 -16.61
CA ARG A 161 -1.60 -26.04 -17.83
C ARG A 161 -0.38 -26.89 -18.20
N GLU A 162 -0.02 -27.86 -17.36
CA GLU A 162 0.96 -28.92 -17.66
C GLU A 162 0.23 -30.16 -18.21
#